data_AF-A0A7C0UYN9-F1
#
_entry.id   AF-A0A7C0UYN9-F1
#
_cell.length_a   1.000
_cell.length_b   1.000
_cell.length_c   1.000
_cell.angle_alpha   90.00
_cell.angle_beta   90.00
_cell.angle_gamma   90.00
#
_symmetry.space_group_name_H-M   'P 1'
#
loop_
_entity.id
_entity.type
_entity.pdbx_description
1 polymer ?
#
loop_
_entity_poly.entity_id
_entity_poly.type
_entity_poly.pdbx_seq_one_letter_code
_entity_poly.pdbx_strand_id
1 'polypeptide(L)'
;MRSCKKLSILSGLIMISIAVSLTYSLPIAVIDEKIDVSHHLDYAEVTLNINSSNPLNRLLFNVSDFRDKIELAYAEVNGKIIGIGRVENDTLIMPLNTTVRNLVVKIFYSEIFQVNESNIITKVPVILSPIDLKSNVTFQILYPSSQVIILNVNASATGGILELNYSNVEPGTFKVITASLDPRLASVVKISKFTREIIIESSDQVQVIDTYEIEGLSLRKLEELAFLYPKYVKIVGVEGPLGPYPLATSNIPFYSPTYRVYEFGDLLRVRVRLRSPPLNIGDRTYFSIKLSLPVSFSKDVLTLNPFFGVGYLISDYNILLKVRGKVALEYPVNLSLENIGKEDDFNVYMVSLKEDMPLFKSIVFPTLKLRTVLRGKLGPNYLLIALILALFGGIGAIVYHVRREEGVKEAKRRALEPIQRPEIYTISRNRVELMESILNSWNKMEDRKITHTTYRQTVSMALRRDGNLSKKFNELLSDIKEERIRSLVEKIERHISLFKNELRELEALSKEFRRGNLSKGEYKSRRNRIVNAMERELNEAYRTIEELREVSHG
;
A
#
# COMPACT_ATOMS: atom_id res chain seq x y z
N MET A 1 19.67 74.37 59.67
CA MET A 1 19.15 72.97 59.59
C MET A 1 18.40 72.59 58.31
N ARG A 2 18.01 73.50 57.39
CA ARG A 2 17.34 73.13 56.11
C ARG A 2 18.27 72.70 54.97
N SER A 3 19.57 73.04 55.03
CA SER A 3 20.55 72.71 53.98
C SER A 3 21.02 71.25 54.02
N CYS A 4 21.26 70.66 55.20
CA CYS A 4 21.73 69.27 55.33
C CYS A 4 20.71 68.21 54.90
N LYS A 5 19.39 68.49 54.98
CA LYS A 5 18.35 67.55 54.53
C LYS A 5 18.26 67.44 53.00
N LYS A 6 18.61 68.49 52.25
CA LYS A 6 18.65 68.42 50.77
C LYS A 6 19.86 67.64 50.26
N LEU A 7 21.00 67.73 50.95
CA LEU A 7 22.19 66.95 50.60
C LEU A 7 22.00 65.44 50.83
N SER A 8 21.32 65.03 51.93
CA SER A 8 21.10 63.61 52.23
C SER A 8 20.10 62.93 51.30
N ILE A 9 19.13 63.68 50.77
CA ILE A 9 18.15 63.16 49.82
C ILE A 9 18.78 63.04 48.42
N LEU A 10 19.62 64.00 48.03
CA LEU A 10 20.35 63.96 46.76
C LEU A 10 21.40 62.85 46.74
N SER A 11 22.13 62.64 47.83
CA SER A 11 23.10 61.52 47.94
C SER A 11 22.40 60.16 47.99
N GLY A 12 21.22 60.07 48.63
CA GLY A 12 20.38 58.87 48.61
C GLY A 12 19.85 58.54 47.21
N LEU A 13 19.38 59.54 46.47
CA LEU A 13 18.92 59.37 45.08
C LEU A 13 20.08 58.99 44.13
N ILE A 14 21.26 59.58 44.29
CA ILE A 14 22.45 59.22 43.50
C ILE A 14 22.92 57.80 43.84
N MET A 15 22.93 57.41 45.11
CA MET A 15 23.28 56.03 45.52
C MET A 15 22.27 55.00 45.03
N ILE A 16 20.97 55.32 45.02
CA ILE A 16 19.94 54.44 44.43
C ILE A 16 20.11 54.37 42.91
N SER A 17 20.40 55.49 42.24
CA SER A 17 20.66 55.52 40.80
C SER A 17 21.89 54.68 40.43
N ILE A 18 22.98 54.80 41.19
CA ILE A 18 24.22 54.04 41.01
C ILE A 18 23.99 52.57 41.35
N ALA A 19 23.27 52.24 42.44
CA ALA A 19 22.94 50.86 42.79
C ALA A 19 22.04 50.19 41.73
N VAL A 20 21.05 50.91 41.20
CA VAL A 20 20.21 50.45 40.07
C VAL A 20 21.05 50.26 38.82
N SER A 21 21.96 51.19 38.50
CA SER A 21 22.89 51.07 37.37
C SER A 21 23.84 49.87 37.49
N LEU A 22 24.33 49.58 38.70
CA LEU A 22 25.21 48.44 39.00
C LEU A 22 24.47 47.09 39.01
N THR A 23 23.18 47.05 39.36
CA THR A 23 22.35 45.85 39.14
C THR A 23 22.02 45.58 37.68
N TYR A 24 22.14 46.58 36.80
CA TYR A 24 21.93 46.45 35.34
C TYR A 24 23.20 46.19 34.53
N SER A 25 24.38 46.06 35.16
CA SER A 25 25.63 45.71 34.49
C SER A 25 26.18 44.35 34.92
N LEU A 26 25.32 43.35 35.10
CA LEU A 26 25.80 41.97 35.10
C LEU A 26 26.41 41.70 33.72
N PRO A 27 27.66 41.24 33.63
CA PRO A 27 28.24 40.91 32.34
C PRO A 27 27.37 39.84 31.68
N ILE A 28 26.85 40.15 30.49
CA ILE A 28 26.12 39.19 29.66
C ILE A 28 27.04 37.98 29.47
N ALA A 29 26.56 36.80 29.86
CA ALA A 29 27.38 35.61 29.81
C ALA A 29 27.73 35.29 28.35
N VAL A 30 29.02 35.00 28.12
CA VAL A 30 29.53 34.57 26.82
C VAL A 30 29.47 33.05 26.76
N ILE A 31 28.95 32.52 25.66
CA ILE A 31 28.89 31.10 25.35
C ILE A 31 29.67 30.79 24.07
N ASP A 32 30.16 29.56 23.97
CA ASP A 32 30.76 29.06 22.74
C ASP A 32 29.74 28.18 22.02
N GLU A 33 29.53 28.47 20.74
CA GLU A 33 28.56 27.82 19.89
C GLU A 33 29.21 27.24 18.64
N LYS A 34 28.97 25.94 18.40
CA LYS A 34 29.24 25.34 17.11
C LYS A 34 27.93 25.05 16.39
N ILE A 35 27.74 25.67 15.24
CA ILE A 35 26.51 25.52 14.45
C ILE A 35 26.78 24.71 13.19
N ASP A 36 26.10 23.58 13.06
CA ASP A 36 26.16 22.73 11.88
C ASP A 36 24.82 22.78 11.16
N VAL A 37 24.83 23.23 9.90
CA VAL A 37 23.63 23.32 9.05
C VAL A 37 23.70 22.25 7.96
N SER A 38 22.70 21.37 7.94
CA SER A 38 22.56 20.32 6.93
C SER A 38 21.28 20.50 6.14
N HIS A 39 21.40 20.56 4.81
CA HIS A 39 20.25 20.50 3.92
C HIS A 39 19.81 19.04 3.73
N HIS A 40 18.52 18.80 3.89
CA HIS A 40 17.89 17.52 3.58
C HIS A 40 17.04 17.66 2.31
N LEU A 41 15.95 16.91 2.19
CA LEU A 41 15.09 16.90 1.00
C LEU A 41 14.64 18.32 0.62
N ASP A 42 13.82 18.95 1.46
CA ASP A 42 13.25 20.29 1.27
C ASP A 42 13.34 21.20 2.51
N TYR A 43 14.02 20.72 3.55
CA TYR A 43 14.21 21.43 4.82
C TYR A 43 15.69 21.51 5.21
N ALA A 44 16.02 22.41 6.13
CA ALA A 44 17.33 22.51 6.76
C ALA A 44 17.24 22.12 8.23
N GLU A 45 18.20 21.32 8.69
CA GLU A 45 18.44 21.06 10.10
C GLU A 45 19.61 21.93 10.56
N VAL A 46 19.36 22.81 11.53
CA VAL A 46 20.38 23.63 12.20
C VAL A 46 20.62 23.05 13.57
N THR A 47 21.84 22.54 13.79
CA THR A 47 22.29 21.97 15.05
C THR A 47 23.22 22.95 15.75
N LEU A 48 22.78 23.51 16.87
CA LEU A 48 23.54 24.40 17.74
C LEU A 48 24.11 23.58 18.91
N ASN A 49 25.42 23.37 18.93
CA ASN A 49 26.10 22.81 20.09
C ASN A 49 26.51 23.97 21.00
N ILE A 50 25.83 24.11 22.14
CA ILE A 50 26.00 25.23 23.06
C ILE A 50 26.81 24.75 24.26
N ASN A 51 27.92 25.44 24.53
CA ASN A 51 28.70 25.30 25.75
C ASN A 51 28.67 26.62 26.52
N SER A 52 28.05 26.59 27.70
CA SER A 52 27.95 27.75 28.57
C SER A 52 28.78 27.59 29.84
N SER A 53 29.47 28.68 30.20
CA SER A 53 30.14 28.82 31.50
C SER A 53 29.14 28.82 32.67
N ASN A 54 27.90 29.22 32.42
CA ASN A 54 26.82 29.27 33.41
C ASN A 54 25.76 28.20 33.12
N PRO A 55 25.14 27.62 34.16
CA PRO A 55 24.06 26.67 33.98
C PRO A 55 22.81 27.35 33.40
N LEU A 56 22.25 26.78 32.34
CA LEU A 56 21.09 27.28 31.59
C LEU A 56 19.84 26.49 31.96
N ASN A 57 18.71 27.18 32.10
CA ASN A 57 17.38 26.59 32.34
C ASN A 57 16.35 26.94 31.25
N ARG A 58 16.69 27.86 30.35
CA ARG A 58 15.91 28.26 29.18
C ARG A 58 16.83 28.86 28.14
N LEU A 59 16.41 28.83 26.89
CA LEU A 59 17.01 29.61 25.80
C LEU A 59 15.92 30.37 25.05
N LEU A 60 16.24 31.59 24.65
CA LEU A 60 15.35 32.47 23.90
C LEU A 60 16.09 32.88 22.63
N PHE A 61 15.48 32.70 21.47
CA PHE A 61 16.09 33.06 20.19
C PHE A 61 15.20 34.04 19.44
N ASN A 62 15.81 35.06 18.85
CA ASN A 62 15.11 35.98 17.97
C ASN A 62 14.87 35.32 16.61
N VAL A 63 13.61 35.26 16.19
CA VAL A 63 13.17 34.60 14.96
C VAL A 63 12.27 35.49 14.11
N SER A 64 12.30 36.81 14.32
CA SER A 64 11.40 37.79 13.69
C SER A 64 11.22 37.63 12.18
N ASP A 65 12.30 37.30 11.46
CA ASP A 65 12.32 37.30 10.00
C ASP A 65 12.02 35.93 9.38
N PHE A 66 11.83 34.89 10.19
CA PHE A 66 11.71 33.51 9.71
C PHE A 66 10.87 32.60 10.63
N ARG A 67 10.06 33.19 11.51
CA ARG A 67 9.22 32.47 12.49
C ARG A 67 8.28 31.45 11.84
N ASP A 68 7.77 31.80 10.67
CA ASP A 68 6.83 31.02 9.85
C ASP A 68 7.48 29.80 9.20
N LYS A 69 8.81 29.75 9.15
CA LYS A 69 9.58 28.64 8.59
C LYS A 69 9.95 27.57 9.60
N ILE A 70 9.75 27.82 10.90
CA ILE A 70 10.15 26.89 11.96
C ILE A 70 9.10 25.79 12.09
N GLU A 71 9.45 24.59 11.66
CA GLU A 71 8.58 23.41 11.76
C GLU A 71 8.72 22.69 13.10
N LEU A 72 9.94 22.66 13.62
CA LEU A 72 10.27 21.97 14.86
C LEU A 72 11.52 22.57 15.47
N ALA A 73 11.52 22.73 16.79
CA ALA A 73 12.72 23.01 17.54
C ALA A 73 12.74 22.19 18.83
N TYR A 74 13.88 21.62 19.19
CA TYR A 74 14.04 20.93 20.47
C TYR A 74 15.47 21.01 21.00
N ALA A 75 15.63 20.81 22.30
CA ALA A 75 16.91 20.71 22.98
C ALA A 75 17.13 19.27 23.46
N GLU A 76 18.35 18.75 23.30
CA GLU A 76 18.74 17.42 23.75
C GLU A 76 20.09 17.42 24.48
N VAL A 77 20.23 16.45 25.39
CA VAL A 77 21.48 16.14 26.08
C VAL A 77 21.69 14.63 26.00
N ASN A 78 22.85 14.20 25.48
CA ASN A 78 23.18 12.80 25.25
C ASN A 78 22.08 12.04 24.47
N GLY A 79 21.48 12.70 23.47
CA GLY A 79 20.41 12.14 22.64
C GLY A 79 19.02 12.07 23.28
N LYS A 80 18.86 12.57 24.52
CA LYS A 80 17.54 12.67 25.19
C LYS A 80 17.00 14.08 25.09
N ILE A 81 15.78 14.23 24.57
CA ILE A 81 15.09 15.51 24.50
C ILE A 81 14.79 16.01 25.92
N ILE A 82 15.22 17.23 26.22
CA ILE A 82 15.02 17.93 27.50
C ILE A 82 14.15 19.18 27.37
N GLY A 83 13.77 19.56 26.16
CA GLY A 83 12.94 20.74 25.89
C GLY A 83 12.39 20.72 24.46
N ILE A 84 11.16 21.16 24.27
CA ILE A 84 10.56 21.39 22.94
C ILE A 84 10.27 22.88 22.82
N GLY A 85 10.78 23.49 21.77
CA GLY A 85 10.67 24.92 21.52
C GLY A 85 9.29 25.31 21.02
N ARG A 86 8.84 26.49 21.40
CA ARG A 86 7.59 27.09 20.94
C ARG A 86 7.85 28.51 20.46
N VAL A 87 7.30 28.85 19.32
CA VAL A 87 7.37 30.21 18.77
C VAL A 87 6.25 31.02 19.38
N GLU A 88 6.59 32.09 20.08
CA GLU A 88 5.66 33.07 20.62
C GLU A 88 6.05 34.45 20.10
N ASN A 89 5.17 35.05 19.29
CA ASN A 89 5.44 36.29 18.54
C ASN A 89 6.70 36.13 17.66
N ASP A 90 7.80 36.81 18.02
CA ASP A 90 9.07 36.82 17.29
C ASP A 90 10.19 36.11 18.06
N THR A 91 9.84 35.34 19.09
CA THR A 91 10.79 34.62 19.93
C THR A 91 10.52 33.12 19.91
N LEU A 92 11.56 32.34 19.60
CA LEU A 92 11.56 30.91 19.86
C LEU A 92 11.97 30.67 21.32
N ILE A 93 11.02 30.22 22.13
CA ILE A 93 11.19 29.93 23.55
C ILE A 93 11.50 28.44 23.70
N MET A 94 12.67 28.12 24.23
CA MET A 94 13.12 26.75 24.50
C MET A 94 13.20 26.52 26.01
N PRO A 95 12.15 25.96 26.64
CA PRO A 95 12.20 25.57 28.04
C PRO A 95 13.13 24.37 28.22
N LEU A 96 13.99 24.39 29.23
CA LEU A 96 14.83 23.24 29.57
C LEU A 96 14.31 22.61 30.87
N ASN A 97 13.88 21.35 30.79
CA ASN A 97 13.36 20.60 31.94
C ASN A 97 14.43 20.28 32.99
N THR A 98 15.69 20.55 32.68
CA THR A 98 16.85 20.33 33.55
C THR A 98 17.86 21.44 33.33
N THR A 99 18.50 21.90 34.40
CA THR A 99 19.54 22.91 34.29
C THR A 99 20.84 22.30 33.78
N VAL A 100 21.37 22.80 32.67
CA VAL A 100 22.50 22.19 31.95
C VAL A 100 23.46 23.26 31.42
N ARG A 101 24.74 22.91 31.28
CA ARG A 101 25.77 23.79 30.70
C ARG A 101 26.07 23.48 29.25
N ASN A 102 26.00 22.19 28.91
CA ASN A 102 26.22 21.68 27.57
C ASN A 102 24.90 21.11 27.07
N LEU A 103 24.46 21.56 25.90
CA LEU A 103 23.30 21.00 25.24
C LEU A 103 23.42 21.13 23.73
N VAL A 104 22.59 20.36 23.03
CA VAL A 104 22.41 20.48 21.59
C VAL A 104 21.00 21.00 21.34
N VAL A 105 20.87 22.10 20.60
CA VAL A 105 19.58 22.60 20.12
C VAL A 105 19.48 22.28 18.64
N LYS A 106 18.35 21.71 18.22
CA LYS A 106 18.05 21.43 16.83
C LYS A 106 16.84 22.22 16.40
N ILE A 107 16.96 22.93 15.29
CA ILE A 107 15.91 23.75 14.70
C ILE A 107 15.76 23.33 13.24
N PHE A 108 14.53 23.07 12.84
CA PHE A 108 14.19 22.62 11.51
C PHE A 108 13.43 23.71 10.77
N TYR A 109 13.94 24.10 9.62
CA TYR A 109 13.34 25.13 8.76
C TYR A 109 12.78 24.50 7.48
N SER A 110 11.50 24.73 7.19
CA SER A 110 10.88 24.45 5.89
C SER A 110 11.00 25.65 4.95
N GLU A 111 10.58 25.46 3.69
CA GLU A 111 10.49 26.53 2.69
C GLU A 111 11.78 27.35 2.52
N ILE A 112 12.91 26.64 2.60
CA ILE A 112 14.23 27.23 2.44
C ILE A 112 14.64 27.37 0.96
N PHE A 113 14.03 26.58 0.08
CA PHE A 113 14.34 26.57 -1.35
C PHE A 113 13.31 27.37 -2.16
N GLN A 114 13.80 28.31 -2.96
CA GLN A 114 13.06 29.00 -4.00
C GLN A 114 13.60 28.52 -5.35
N VAL A 115 12.76 27.83 -6.13
CA VAL A 115 13.19 27.09 -7.31
C VAL A 115 12.68 27.75 -8.58
N ASN A 116 13.54 27.83 -9.59
CA ASN A 116 13.15 28.11 -10.97
C ASN A 116 14.06 27.31 -11.93
N GLU A 117 13.81 27.39 -13.24
CA GLU A 117 14.54 26.60 -14.24
C GLU A 117 16.04 26.94 -14.33
N SER A 118 16.44 28.13 -13.88
CA SER A 118 17.81 28.64 -14.01
C SER A 118 18.66 28.47 -12.75
N ASN A 119 18.05 28.60 -11.56
CA ASN A 119 18.72 28.51 -10.28
C ASN A 119 17.78 28.01 -9.17
N ILE A 120 18.40 27.41 -8.14
CA ILE A 120 17.76 27.14 -6.87
C ILE A 120 18.37 28.09 -5.85
N ILE A 121 17.57 29.01 -5.33
CA ILE A 121 17.98 29.92 -4.26
C ILE A 121 17.64 29.28 -2.92
N THR A 122 18.64 29.01 -2.09
CA THR A 122 18.44 28.57 -0.71
C THR A 122 18.62 29.73 0.26
N LYS A 123 17.71 29.86 1.23
CA LYS A 123 17.70 30.87 2.29
C LYS A 123 17.59 30.17 3.63
N VAL A 124 18.71 30.03 4.32
CA VAL A 124 18.76 29.33 5.62
C VAL A 124 19.01 30.32 6.76
N PRO A 125 18.08 30.44 7.71
CA PRO A 125 18.32 31.19 8.94
C PRO A 125 19.35 30.49 9.82
N VAL A 126 20.31 31.26 10.32
CA VAL A 126 21.32 30.82 11.28
C VAL A 126 21.26 31.77 12.47
N ILE A 127 20.83 31.25 13.61
CA ILE A 127 20.83 31.99 14.86
C ILE A 127 22.26 32.02 15.37
N LEU A 128 22.83 33.21 15.51
CA LEU A 128 24.23 33.39 15.94
C LEU A 128 24.34 33.62 17.44
N SER A 129 23.27 34.07 18.10
CA SER A 129 23.28 34.23 19.55
C SER A 129 21.86 34.25 20.16
N PRO A 130 21.64 33.62 21.33
CA PRO A 130 20.42 33.77 22.13
C PRO A 130 20.20 35.22 22.59
N ILE A 131 18.95 35.60 22.87
CA ILE A 131 18.55 36.97 23.26
C ILE A 131 19.25 37.45 24.54
N ASP A 132 19.55 36.54 25.46
CA ASP A 132 20.10 36.87 26.79
C ASP A 132 21.62 36.61 26.91
N LEU A 133 22.30 36.19 25.84
CA LEU A 133 23.68 35.71 25.88
C LEU A 133 24.51 36.31 24.74
N LYS A 134 25.83 36.42 24.92
CA LYS A 134 26.77 36.70 23.81
C LYS A 134 27.38 35.39 23.35
N SER A 135 27.74 35.29 22.07
CA SER A 135 28.23 34.02 21.52
C SER A 135 29.51 34.18 20.71
N ASN A 136 30.45 33.24 20.87
CA ASN A 136 31.47 32.96 19.88
C ASN A 136 30.98 31.81 19.00
N VAL A 137 30.88 32.04 17.70
CA VAL A 137 30.21 31.14 16.78
C VAL A 137 31.20 30.65 15.73
N THR A 138 31.35 29.33 15.65
CA THR A 138 31.88 28.66 14.47
C THR A 138 30.72 27.97 13.78
N PHE A 139 30.51 28.24 12.50
CA PHE A 139 29.47 27.52 11.76
C PHE A 139 29.86 27.02 10.40
N GLN A 140 29.26 25.88 10.06
CA GLN A 140 29.44 25.16 8.82
C GLN A 140 28.07 24.94 8.16
N ILE A 141 27.97 25.22 6.86
CA ILE A 141 26.78 24.91 6.06
C ILE A 141 27.15 23.92 4.97
N LEU A 142 26.52 22.76 4.98
CA LEU A 142 26.62 21.75 3.92
C LEU A 142 25.44 21.91 2.96
N TYR A 143 25.74 22.29 1.72
CA TYR A 143 24.75 22.44 0.63
C TYR A 143 24.56 21.13 -0.16
N PRO A 144 23.40 20.94 -0.81
CA PRO A 144 23.09 19.73 -1.60
C PRO A 144 23.81 19.69 -2.98
N SER A 145 24.77 20.58 -3.21
CA SER A 145 25.60 20.67 -4.42
C SER A 145 27.01 21.08 -4.05
N SER A 146 28.00 20.57 -4.77
CA SER A 146 29.40 20.98 -4.62
C SER A 146 29.69 22.34 -5.26
N GLN A 147 28.85 22.78 -6.21
CA GLN A 147 28.93 24.09 -6.84
C GLN A 147 27.84 25.00 -6.27
N VAL A 148 28.27 26.03 -5.56
CA VAL A 148 27.42 26.95 -4.81
C VAL A 148 27.98 28.36 -4.93
N ILE A 149 27.11 29.33 -5.20
CA ILE A 149 27.45 30.76 -5.18
C ILE A 149 26.81 31.38 -3.95
N ILE A 150 27.62 31.90 -3.04
CA ILE A 150 27.13 32.62 -1.85
C ILE A 150 26.82 34.07 -2.25
N LEU A 151 25.62 34.55 -1.91
CA LEU A 151 25.12 35.82 -2.42
C LEU A 151 25.26 36.99 -1.44
N ASN A 152 25.25 36.73 -0.14
CA ASN A 152 25.13 37.77 0.88
C ASN A 152 26.16 37.71 2.01
N VAL A 153 27.21 36.90 1.83
CA VAL A 153 28.37 36.87 2.72
C VAL A 153 29.64 36.88 1.91
N ASN A 154 30.65 37.59 2.38
CA ASN A 154 31.97 37.65 1.77
C ASN A 154 32.80 36.39 2.08
N ALA A 155 32.33 35.24 1.61
CA ALA A 155 33.00 33.94 1.71
C ALA A 155 32.54 33.03 0.58
N SER A 156 33.43 32.13 0.14
CA SER A 156 33.13 31.13 -0.87
C SER A 156 32.91 29.76 -0.22
N ALA A 157 32.03 28.95 -0.81
CA ALA A 157 31.89 27.56 -0.42
C ALA A 157 32.92 26.70 -1.17
N THR A 158 33.59 25.80 -0.46
CA THR A 158 34.53 24.83 -1.04
C THR A 158 33.91 23.43 -0.99
N GLY A 159 33.74 22.79 -2.14
CA GLY A 159 33.12 21.46 -2.20
C GLY A 159 31.68 21.42 -1.68
N GLY A 160 30.94 22.53 -1.75
CA GLY A 160 29.59 22.63 -1.20
C GLY A 160 29.53 22.94 0.30
N ILE A 161 30.66 23.25 0.92
CA ILE A 161 30.76 23.57 2.34
C ILE A 161 31.13 25.05 2.50
N LEU A 162 30.33 25.80 3.25
CA LEU A 162 30.65 27.15 3.69
C LEU A 162 31.03 27.13 5.17
N GLU A 163 32.19 27.68 5.52
CA GLU A 163 32.66 27.82 6.90
C GLU A 163 32.82 29.29 7.25
N LEU A 164 32.31 29.69 8.42
CA LEU A 164 32.36 31.06 8.90
C LEU A 164 32.61 31.08 10.41
N ASN A 165 33.36 32.07 10.86
CA ASN A 165 33.65 32.32 12.27
C ASN A 165 33.25 33.74 12.65
N TYR A 166 32.54 33.88 13.76
CA TYR A 166 32.18 35.16 14.35
C TYR A 166 32.54 35.13 15.83
N SER A 167 33.14 36.21 16.34
CA SER A 167 33.52 36.33 17.75
C SER A 167 32.75 37.45 18.40
N ASN A 168 32.38 37.26 19.67
CA ASN A 168 31.65 38.25 20.46
C ASN A 168 30.40 38.78 19.73
N VAL A 169 29.58 37.87 19.21
CA VAL A 169 28.30 38.19 18.58
C VAL A 169 27.36 38.76 19.64
N GLU A 170 26.69 39.86 19.31
CA GLU A 170 25.73 40.50 20.20
C GLU A 170 24.47 39.63 20.43
N PRO A 171 23.80 39.75 21.58
CA PRO A 171 22.67 38.91 21.91
C PRO A 171 21.50 39.05 20.94
N GLY A 172 20.80 37.94 20.69
CA GLY A 172 19.63 37.89 19.81
C GLY A 172 19.94 38.09 18.32
N THR A 173 21.21 37.96 17.93
CA THR A 173 21.62 38.11 16.53
C THR A 173 21.34 36.83 15.74
N PHE A 174 20.78 36.99 14.55
CA PHE A 174 20.68 35.95 13.53
C PHE A 174 21.13 36.49 12.17
N LYS A 175 21.39 35.59 11.22
CA LYS A 175 21.59 35.91 9.80
C LYS A 175 20.86 34.90 8.92
N VAL A 176 20.26 35.37 7.84
CA VAL A 176 19.75 34.47 6.78
C VAL A 176 20.83 34.34 5.71
N ILE A 177 21.42 33.16 5.57
CA ILE A 177 22.46 32.91 4.58
C ILE A 177 21.77 32.54 3.26
N THR A 178 22.12 33.27 2.19
CA THR A 178 21.52 33.06 0.87
C THR A 178 22.57 32.52 -0.10
N ALA A 179 22.23 31.42 -0.78
CA ALA A 179 23.09 30.84 -1.80
C ALA A 179 22.29 30.45 -3.05
N SER A 180 22.96 30.45 -4.19
CA SER A 180 22.44 30.00 -5.48
C SER A 180 23.10 28.69 -5.88
N LEU A 181 22.29 27.71 -6.29
CA LEU A 181 22.69 26.39 -6.75
C LEU A 181 22.24 26.17 -8.20
N ASP A 182 23.01 25.41 -8.97
CA ASP A 182 22.58 24.95 -10.30
C ASP A 182 21.56 23.80 -10.14
N PRO A 183 20.34 23.93 -10.70
CA PRO A 183 19.29 22.91 -10.58
C PRO A 183 19.65 21.58 -11.25
N ARG A 184 20.65 21.54 -12.13
CA ARG A 184 21.13 20.31 -12.78
C ARG A 184 22.18 19.58 -11.93
N LEU A 185 22.76 20.25 -10.93
CA LEU A 185 23.80 19.71 -10.07
C LEU A 185 23.30 19.41 -8.65
N ALA A 186 22.32 20.15 -8.14
CA ALA A 186 21.67 19.83 -6.87
C ALA A 186 20.55 18.80 -7.08
N SER A 187 20.44 17.79 -6.21
CA SER A 187 19.31 16.84 -6.20
C SER A 187 18.42 17.16 -5.01
N VAL A 188 17.33 17.88 -5.25
CA VAL A 188 16.43 18.42 -4.24
C VAL A 188 15.01 17.95 -4.56
N VAL A 189 14.32 17.43 -3.56
CA VAL A 189 12.93 16.96 -3.69
C VAL A 189 12.16 17.31 -2.43
N LYS A 190 10.83 17.37 -2.51
CA LYS A 190 9.95 17.58 -1.37
C LYS A 190 9.07 16.36 -1.16
N ILE A 191 8.88 15.92 0.09
CA ILE A 191 7.76 15.03 0.40
C ILE A 191 6.53 15.94 0.52
N SER A 192 5.78 16.09 -0.58
CA SER A 192 4.65 17.03 -0.64
C SER A 192 3.45 16.53 0.13
N LYS A 193 3.28 15.20 0.24
CA LYS A 193 2.20 14.59 1.01
C LYS A 193 2.61 13.22 1.53
N PHE A 194 2.29 12.96 2.78
CA PHE A 194 2.40 11.63 3.38
C PHE A 194 1.04 11.12 3.81
N THR A 195 0.74 9.85 3.56
CA THR A 195 -0.49 9.22 4.05
C THR A 195 -0.18 7.85 4.59
N ARG A 196 -0.51 7.64 5.86
CA ARG A 196 -0.37 6.37 6.55
C ARG A 196 -1.74 5.75 6.76
N GLU A 197 -1.99 4.63 6.09
CA GLU A 197 -3.18 3.83 6.31
C GLU A 197 -2.87 2.65 7.22
N ILE A 198 -3.61 2.51 8.31
CA ILE A 198 -3.46 1.44 9.30
C ILE A 198 -4.72 0.57 9.21
N ILE A 199 -4.56 -0.64 8.67
CA ILE A 199 -5.66 -1.56 8.39
C ILE A 199 -5.80 -2.53 9.57
N ILE A 200 -6.88 -2.38 10.32
CA ILE A 200 -7.16 -3.13 11.55
C ILE A 200 -8.24 -4.17 11.26
N GLU A 201 -7.85 -5.44 11.39
CA GLU A 201 -8.69 -6.62 11.24
C GLU A 201 -8.56 -7.52 12.49
N SER A 202 -9.38 -8.57 12.60
CA SER A 202 -9.25 -9.58 13.66
C SER A 202 -8.02 -10.49 13.42
N SER A 203 -6.82 -9.93 13.54
CA SER A 203 -5.54 -10.62 13.39
C SER A 203 -4.55 -10.13 14.45
N ASP A 204 -3.52 -10.91 14.72
CA ASP A 204 -2.40 -10.59 15.61
C ASP A 204 -1.41 -9.57 15.02
N GLN A 205 -1.58 -9.23 13.74
CA GLN A 205 -0.82 -8.21 13.04
C GLN A 205 -1.73 -7.19 12.37
N VAL A 206 -1.28 -5.94 12.35
CA VAL A 206 -1.92 -4.83 11.65
C VAL A 206 -1.08 -4.46 10.44
N GLN A 207 -1.73 -4.35 9.28
CA GLN A 207 -1.07 -3.92 8.06
C GLN A 207 -1.01 -2.39 8.04
N VAL A 208 0.13 -1.84 7.67
CA VAL A 208 0.30 -0.39 7.47
C VAL A 208 0.79 -0.11 6.06
N ILE A 209 0.23 0.91 5.42
CA ILE A 209 0.60 1.37 4.09
C ILE A 209 1.01 2.83 4.20
N ASP A 210 2.30 3.07 4.06
CA ASP A 210 2.90 4.40 4.06
C ASP A 210 3.05 4.87 2.62
N THR A 211 2.19 5.79 2.18
CA THR A 211 2.18 6.36 0.84
C THR A 211 2.89 7.71 0.84
N TYR A 212 3.83 7.88 -0.08
CA TYR A 212 4.62 9.08 -0.27
C TYR A 212 4.30 9.70 -1.62
N GLU A 213 4.01 11.00 -1.62
CA GLU A 213 4.07 11.86 -2.79
C GLU A 213 5.36 12.67 -2.72
N ILE A 214 6.16 12.59 -3.78
CA ILE A 214 7.43 13.29 -3.88
C ILE A 214 7.40 14.22 -5.08
N GLU A 215 7.71 15.48 -4.82
CA GLU A 215 7.79 16.55 -5.80
C GLU A 215 9.25 16.89 -6.11
N GLY A 216 9.60 17.02 -7.39
CA GLY A 216 10.91 17.46 -7.83
C GLY A 216 11.12 18.95 -7.60
N LEU A 217 12.21 19.33 -6.95
CA LEU A 217 12.63 20.72 -6.76
C LEU A 217 13.89 21.07 -7.56
N SER A 218 14.39 20.14 -8.36
CA SER A 218 15.59 20.29 -9.19
C SER A 218 15.44 19.57 -10.52
N LEU A 219 16.26 19.95 -11.51
CA LEU A 219 16.37 19.27 -12.81
C LEU A 219 17.28 18.03 -12.75
N ARG A 220 17.95 17.80 -11.62
CA ARG A 220 18.71 16.57 -11.37
C ARG A 220 17.79 15.49 -10.83
N LYS A 221 17.83 14.32 -11.47
CA LYS A 221 17.13 13.12 -11.04
C LYS A 221 17.63 12.65 -9.66
N LEU A 222 16.70 12.41 -8.74
CA LEU A 222 16.95 11.67 -7.49
C LEU A 222 16.75 10.17 -7.72
N GLU A 223 17.81 9.37 -7.58
CA GLU A 223 17.72 7.94 -7.86
C GLU A 223 17.20 7.10 -6.70
N GLU A 224 17.55 7.47 -5.46
CA GLU A 224 17.32 6.64 -4.27
C GLU A 224 16.94 7.51 -3.07
N LEU A 225 16.01 7.01 -2.27
CA LEU A 225 15.65 7.54 -0.95
C LEU A 225 15.87 6.49 0.12
N ALA A 226 16.31 6.92 1.30
CA ALA A 226 16.54 6.04 2.44
C ALA A 226 15.62 6.41 3.60
N PHE A 227 14.68 5.53 3.94
CA PHE A 227 13.77 5.70 5.07
C PHE A 227 14.31 4.96 6.30
N LEU A 228 13.99 5.47 7.50
CA LEU A 228 14.39 4.88 8.77
C LEU A 228 13.13 4.55 9.59
N TYR A 229 12.83 3.27 9.69
CA TYR A 229 11.69 2.75 10.44
C TYR A 229 12.12 2.17 11.79
N PRO A 230 11.23 2.12 12.80
CA PRO A 230 11.51 1.41 14.05
C PRO A 230 11.71 -0.10 13.83
N LYS A 231 12.59 -0.73 14.63
CA LYS A 231 12.91 -2.16 14.51
C LYS A 231 11.74 -3.13 14.76
N TYR A 232 10.70 -2.69 15.46
CA TYR A 232 9.50 -3.52 15.68
C TYR A 232 8.62 -3.64 14.42
N VAL A 233 8.88 -2.85 13.37
CA VAL A 233 8.14 -2.89 12.11
C VAL A 233 8.75 -3.91 11.16
N LYS A 234 7.91 -4.71 10.50
CA LYS A 234 8.33 -5.59 9.41
C LYS A 234 7.99 -4.97 8.05
N ILE A 235 8.98 -4.82 7.16
CA ILE A 235 8.73 -4.41 5.78
C ILE A 235 8.16 -5.59 4.99
N VAL A 236 6.96 -5.44 4.46
CA VAL A 236 6.27 -6.45 3.65
C VAL A 236 6.60 -6.26 2.16
N GLY A 237 6.67 -5.02 1.69
CA GLY A 237 6.98 -4.73 0.30
C GLY A 237 7.01 -3.24 -0.01
N VAL A 238 7.41 -2.92 -1.24
CA VAL A 238 7.35 -1.56 -1.80
C VAL A 238 6.59 -1.63 -3.12
N GLU A 239 5.71 -0.68 -3.38
CA GLU A 239 4.89 -0.64 -4.59
C GLU A 239 4.86 0.76 -5.15
N GLY A 240 5.09 0.90 -6.46
CA GLY A 240 4.94 2.17 -7.16
C GLY A 240 3.81 2.12 -8.18
N PRO A 241 3.66 3.16 -9.02
CA PRO A 241 2.55 3.28 -9.97
C PRO A 241 2.53 2.17 -11.02
N LEU A 242 3.69 1.57 -11.32
CA LEU A 242 3.84 0.47 -12.27
C LEU A 242 3.75 -0.92 -11.61
N GLY A 243 3.32 -0.98 -10.34
CA GLY A 243 3.23 -2.20 -9.55
C GLY A 243 4.41 -2.43 -8.60
N PRO A 244 4.57 -3.66 -8.09
CA PRO A 244 5.50 -3.96 -7.00
C PRO A 244 6.96 -3.79 -7.41
N TYR A 245 7.74 -3.28 -6.48
CA TYR A 245 9.19 -3.13 -6.59
C TYR A 245 9.85 -4.47 -6.26
N PRO A 246 10.85 -4.97 -7.02
CA PRO A 246 11.47 -6.26 -6.77
C PRO A 246 12.42 -6.10 -5.58
N LEU A 247 12.27 -6.99 -4.61
CA LEU A 247 13.20 -7.11 -3.51
C LEU A 247 14.53 -7.70 -3.99
N ALA A 248 15.63 -7.25 -3.38
CA ALA A 248 16.92 -7.93 -3.51
C ALA A 248 16.81 -9.36 -2.96
N THR A 249 16.65 -10.35 -3.83
CA THR A 249 16.78 -11.76 -3.48
C THR A 249 18.00 -12.35 -4.18
N SER A 250 18.78 -13.15 -3.46
CA SER A 250 20.01 -13.81 -3.94
C SER A 250 19.85 -14.69 -5.18
N ASN A 251 18.62 -15.02 -5.58
CA ASN A 251 18.33 -15.99 -6.66
C ASN A 251 17.87 -15.37 -7.99
N ILE A 252 17.92 -14.04 -8.18
CA ILE A 252 17.49 -13.40 -9.44
C ILE A 252 18.64 -12.57 -10.05
N PRO A 253 19.47 -13.16 -10.92
CA PRO A 253 20.70 -12.53 -11.43
C PRO A 253 20.49 -11.38 -12.42
N PHE A 254 19.26 -11.13 -12.88
CA PHE A 254 18.99 -10.17 -13.97
C PHE A 254 18.23 -8.90 -13.58
N TYR A 255 17.84 -8.73 -12.31
CA TYR A 255 17.14 -7.52 -11.86
C TYR A 255 17.95 -6.79 -10.77
N SER A 256 18.35 -5.55 -11.07
CA SER A 256 18.82 -4.64 -10.02
C SER A 256 17.67 -4.40 -9.04
N PRO A 257 17.82 -4.73 -7.74
CA PRO A 257 16.74 -4.57 -6.79
C PRO A 257 16.36 -3.10 -6.67
N THR A 258 15.06 -2.81 -6.70
CA THR A 258 14.58 -1.43 -6.58
C THR A 258 14.26 -1.04 -5.15
N TYR A 259 14.42 -1.95 -4.19
CA TYR A 259 14.56 -1.60 -2.79
C TYR A 259 15.42 -2.59 -2.01
N ARG A 260 15.97 -2.13 -0.88
CA ARG A 260 16.78 -2.91 0.07
C ARG A 260 16.35 -2.61 1.49
N VAL A 261 16.34 -3.64 2.33
CA VAL A 261 15.99 -3.54 3.75
C VAL A 261 17.14 -4.12 4.55
N TYR A 262 17.67 -3.37 5.51
CA TYR A 262 18.77 -3.82 6.37
C TYR A 262 18.79 -3.05 7.69
N GLU A 263 19.42 -3.64 8.70
CA GLU A 263 19.55 -3.01 10.01
C GLU A 263 20.50 -1.81 10.00
N PHE A 264 20.16 -0.76 10.74
CA PHE A 264 20.96 0.45 10.89
C PHE A 264 20.86 0.97 12.33
N GLY A 265 21.76 0.52 13.21
CA GLY A 265 21.70 0.81 14.65
C GLY A 265 20.41 0.22 15.27
N ASP A 266 19.65 1.05 15.98
CA ASP A 266 18.34 0.67 16.57
C ASP A 266 17.15 0.85 15.59
N LEU A 267 17.44 1.15 14.33
CA LEU A 267 16.45 1.38 13.28
C LEU A 267 16.60 0.35 12.15
N LEU A 268 15.56 0.25 11.33
CA LEU A 268 15.53 -0.49 10.09
C LEU A 268 15.62 0.51 8.92
N ARG A 269 16.64 0.38 8.09
CA ARG A 269 16.80 1.24 6.91
C ARG A 269 16.17 0.59 5.69
N VAL A 270 15.31 1.33 5.02
CA VAL A 270 14.67 0.95 3.75
C VAL A 270 15.17 1.89 2.66
N ARG A 271 16.02 1.40 1.77
CA ARG A 271 16.47 2.14 0.59
C ARG A 271 15.56 1.81 -0.59
N VAL A 272 14.98 2.82 -1.20
CA VAL A 272 14.06 2.69 -2.34
C VAL A 272 14.67 3.41 -3.53
N ARG A 273 14.96 2.66 -4.60
CA ARG A 273 15.35 3.22 -5.90
C ARG A 273 14.09 3.54 -6.68
N LEU A 274 13.85 4.82 -6.97
CA LEU A 274 12.65 5.27 -7.66
C LEU A 274 12.67 4.76 -9.11
N ARG A 275 11.62 4.03 -9.51
CA ARG A 275 11.46 3.56 -10.90
C ARG A 275 11.08 4.68 -11.86
N SER A 276 10.36 5.68 -11.36
CA SER A 276 9.95 6.88 -12.10
C SER A 276 10.19 8.11 -11.19
N PRO A 277 11.44 8.55 -11.05
CA PRO A 277 11.75 9.74 -10.27
C PRO A 277 11.29 11.01 -10.99
N PRO A 278 11.02 12.11 -10.26
CA PRO A 278 10.75 13.39 -10.89
C PRO A 278 11.98 13.84 -11.70
N LEU A 279 11.74 14.34 -12.92
CA LEU A 279 12.80 14.76 -13.84
C LEU A 279 12.88 16.29 -13.96
N ASN A 280 11.76 16.97 -13.75
CA ASN A 280 11.63 18.41 -13.80
C ASN A 280 11.15 18.97 -12.45
N ILE A 281 11.27 20.29 -12.31
CA ILE A 281 10.69 21.02 -11.18
C ILE A 281 9.16 20.92 -11.25
N GLY A 282 8.54 20.52 -10.14
CA GLY A 282 7.09 20.32 -10.04
C GLY A 282 6.60 18.94 -10.50
N ASP A 283 7.45 18.11 -11.13
CA ASP A 283 7.09 16.72 -11.42
C ASP A 283 6.83 15.96 -10.13
N ARG A 284 5.79 15.11 -10.12
CA ARG A 284 5.41 14.31 -8.95
C ARG A 284 5.54 12.83 -9.22
N THR A 285 6.01 12.11 -8.21
CA THR A 285 6.02 10.65 -8.19
C THR A 285 5.42 10.12 -6.90
N TYR A 286 4.90 8.90 -6.96
CA TYR A 286 4.21 8.27 -5.86
C TYR A 286 4.76 6.87 -5.65
N PHE A 287 4.86 6.44 -4.39
CA PHE A 287 5.01 5.02 -4.07
C PHE A 287 4.54 4.76 -2.64
N SER A 288 4.34 3.49 -2.32
CA SER A 288 3.97 3.04 -1.00
C SER A 288 4.96 2.03 -0.44
N ILE A 289 5.18 2.10 0.87
CA ILE A 289 5.90 1.09 1.65
C ILE A 289 4.87 0.34 2.48
N LYS A 290 4.73 -0.95 2.23
CA LYS A 290 3.83 -1.84 2.98
C LYS A 290 4.57 -2.44 4.16
N LEU A 291 3.95 -2.34 5.33
CA LEU A 291 4.51 -2.67 6.62
C LEU A 291 3.55 -3.62 7.36
N SER A 292 4.09 -4.39 8.30
CA SER A 292 3.32 -5.13 9.29
C SER A 292 3.78 -4.73 10.69
N LEU A 293 2.81 -4.42 11.54
CA LEU A 293 3.02 -4.07 12.95
C LEU A 293 2.52 -5.20 13.85
N PRO A 294 3.32 -5.68 14.80
CA PRO A 294 2.83 -6.51 15.88
C PRO A 294 1.90 -5.68 16.76
N VAL A 295 0.73 -6.22 17.09
CA VAL A 295 -0.23 -5.55 17.97
C VAL A 295 -0.55 -6.39 19.20
N SER A 296 -0.83 -5.70 20.30
CA SER A 296 -1.29 -6.32 21.53
C SER A 296 -2.78 -6.04 21.72
N PHE A 297 -3.56 -7.11 21.85
CA PHE A 297 -4.95 -7.05 22.26
C PHE A 297 -5.06 -7.46 23.73
N SER A 298 -5.67 -6.60 24.54
CA SER A 298 -6.00 -6.91 25.93
C SER A 298 -7.45 -6.56 26.18
N LYS A 299 -8.32 -7.56 26.38
CA LYS A 299 -9.74 -7.37 26.71
C LYS A 299 -10.43 -6.32 25.82
N ASP A 300 -10.36 -6.53 24.50
CA ASP A 300 -10.91 -5.66 23.43
C ASP A 300 -10.22 -4.29 23.24
N VAL A 301 -9.15 -4.01 23.98
CA VAL A 301 -8.33 -2.82 23.81
C VAL A 301 -7.14 -3.14 22.90
N LEU A 302 -7.06 -2.43 21.78
CA LEU A 302 -5.94 -2.44 20.86
C LEU A 302 -4.98 -1.31 21.23
N THR A 303 -3.71 -1.65 21.42
CA THR A 303 -2.64 -0.69 21.64
C THR A 303 -1.74 -0.60 20.40
N LEU A 304 -1.62 0.59 19.81
CA LEU A 304 -0.81 0.83 18.62
C LEU A 304 -0.16 2.22 18.66
N ASN A 305 1.01 2.40 18.04
CA ASN A 305 1.59 3.73 17.84
C ASN A 305 1.43 4.13 16.37
N PRO A 306 0.53 5.07 16.04
CA PRO A 306 0.30 5.46 14.65
C PRO A 306 1.27 6.53 14.12
N PHE A 307 1.93 7.29 15.00
CA PHE A 307 2.72 8.48 14.65
C PHE A 307 4.25 8.22 14.62
N PHE A 308 4.71 7.01 14.33
CA PHE A 308 6.17 6.77 14.27
C PHE A 308 6.81 7.47 13.05
N GLY A 309 7.98 8.08 13.28
CA GLY A 309 8.75 8.75 12.24
C GLY A 309 9.42 7.79 11.24
N VAL A 310 9.78 8.31 10.07
CA VAL A 310 10.35 7.54 8.94
C VAL A 310 11.74 8.03 8.51
N GLY A 311 12.42 8.78 9.38
CA GLY A 311 13.77 9.31 9.16
C GLY A 311 13.85 10.70 8.55
N TYR A 312 12.74 11.21 8.02
CA TYR A 312 12.57 12.59 7.53
C TYR A 312 11.65 13.37 8.47
N LEU A 313 11.73 14.69 8.42
CA LEU A 313 10.73 15.60 9.00
C LEU A 313 9.56 15.70 8.02
N ILE A 314 8.35 15.33 8.45
CA ILE A 314 7.15 15.37 7.60
C ILE A 314 6.05 16.14 8.33
N SER A 315 5.72 17.33 7.84
CA SER A 315 4.68 18.19 8.41
C SER A 315 3.31 17.96 7.79
N ASP A 316 3.23 17.76 6.47
CA ASP A 316 1.98 17.44 5.78
C ASP A 316 1.75 15.92 5.75
N TYR A 317 0.94 15.44 6.69
CA TYR A 317 0.59 14.03 6.76
C TYR A 317 -0.87 13.77 7.15
N ASN A 318 -1.37 12.63 6.68
CA ASN A 318 -2.67 12.09 7.08
C ASN A 318 -2.49 10.68 7.67
N ILE A 319 -3.10 10.42 8.81
CA ILE A 319 -3.12 9.09 9.43
C ILE A 319 -4.56 8.59 9.45
N LEU A 320 -4.79 7.48 8.75
CA LEU A 320 -6.10 6.87 8.57
C LEU A 320 -6.13 5.49 9.21
N LEU A 321 -7.12 5.22 10.06
CA LEU A 321 -7.43 3.88 10.54
C LEU A 321 -8.55 3.29 9.70
N LYS A 322 -8.26 2.24 8.94
CA LYS A 322 -9.27 1.45 8.21
C LYS A 322 -9.64 0.25 9.07
N VAL A 323 -10.80 0.30 9.70
CA VAL A 323 -11.22 -0.69 10.70
C VAL A 323 -12.37 -1.53 10.17
N ARG A 324 -12.18 -2.85 10.12
CA ARG A 324 -13.26 -3.80 9.88
C ARG A 324 -14.08 -3.98 11.16
N GLY A 325 -14.99 -3.05 11.43
CA GLY A 325 -15.70 -2.96 12.70
C GLY A 325 -15.75 -1.52 13.20
N LYS A 326 -15.84 -1.34 14.52
CA LYS A 326 -15.86 0.00 15.15
C LYS A 326 -14.72 0.15 16.13
N VAL A 327 -14.25 1.39 16.28
CA VAL A 327 -13.27 1.78 17.29
C VAL A 327 -13.75 3.01 18.03
N ALA A 328 -13.35 3.11 19.29
CA ALA A 328 -13.49 4.31 20.10
C ALA A 328 -12.15 4.59 20.79
N LEU A 329 -11.77 5.87 20.83
CA LEU A 329 -10.58 6.33 21.53
C LEU A 329 -10.77 6.20 23.04
N GLU A 330 -9.84 5.53 23.72
CA GLU A 330 -9.83 5.42 25.18
C GLU A 330 -8.78 6.35 25.80
N TYR A 331 -7.56 6.37 25.23
CA TYR A 331 -6.44 7.22 25.64
C TYR A 331 -5.43 7.33 24.49
N PRO A 332 -4.63 8.40 24.37
CA PRO A 332 -4.61 9.65 25.15
C PRO A 332 -5.64 10.71 24.71
N VAL A 333 -5.95 11.63 25.62
CA VAL A 333 -6.93 12.73 25.40
C VAL A 333 -6.41 13.82 24.46
N ASN A 334 -5.11 13.83 24.15
CA ASN A 334 -4.49 14.79 23.22
C ASN A 334 -4.55 14.35 21.75
N LEU A 335 -5.29 13.28 21.46
CA LEU A 335 -5.61 12.82 20.11
C LEU A 335 -7.09 13.01 19.83
N SER A 336 -7.42 13.28 18.57
CA SER A 336 -8.79 13.20 18.04
C SER A 336 -8.92 11.97 17.14
N LEU A 337 -10.13 11.41 17.13
CA LEU A 337 -10.51 10.31 16.26
C LEU A 337 -11.84 10.67 15.60
N GLU A 338 -11.80 11.01 14.32
CA GLU A 338 -12.97 11.43 13.55
C GLU A 338 -13.33 10.35 12.53
N ASN A 339 -14.61 9.94 12.48
CA ASN A 339 -15.07 9.04 11.43
C ASN A 339 -15.35 9.84 10.16
N ILE A 340 -14.53 9.62 9.13
CA ILE A 340 -14.61 10.37 7.85
C ILE A 340 -15.39 9.60 6.78
N GLY A 341 -15.84 8.38 7.06
CA GLY A 341 -16.67 7.61 6.14
C GLY A 341 -16.44 6.09 6.18
N LYS A 342 -16.80 5.46 5.06
CA LYS A 342 -16.65 4.02 4.84
C LYS A 342 -16.04 3.75 3.48
N GLU A 343 -15.18 2.75 3.42
CA GLU A 343 -14.54 2.23 2.22
C GLU A 343 -14.70 0.71 2.23
N ASP A 344 -15.46 0.17 1.29
CA ASP A 344 -15.88 -1.24 1.27
C ASP A 344 -16.49 -1.70 2.63
N ASP A 345 -15.89 -2.73 3.24
CA ASP A 345 -16.26 -3.29 4.55
C ASP A 345 -15.61 -2.56 5.75
N PHE A 346 -14.85 -1.49 5.51
CA PHE A 346 -14.08 -0.77 6.51
C PHE A 346 -14.72 0.57 6.87
N ASN A 347 -14.75 0.90 8.16
CA ASN A 347 -14.95 2.27 8.61
C ASN A 347 -13.60 2.98 8.63
N VAL A 348 -13.55 4.19 8.09
CA VAL A 348 -12.33 4.98 7.97
C VAL A 348 -12.36 6.09 9.01
N TYR A 349 -11.33 6.14 9.85
CA TYR A 349 -11.17 7.17 10.87
C TYR A 349 -9.89 7.96 10.64
N MET A 350 -9.96 9.28 10.73
CA MET A 350 -8.79 10.15 10.74
C MET A 350 -8.30 10.32 12.18
N VAL A 351 -6.99 10.15 12.39
CA VAL A 351 -6.33 10.37 13.69
C VAL A 351 -5.47 11.62 13.58
N SER A 352 -5.72 12.58 14.46
CA SER A 352 -4.95 13.84 14.49
C SER A 352 -4.46 14.14 15.90
N LEU A 353 -3.32 14.84 16.00
CA LEU A 353 -2.86 15.45 17.24
C LEU A 353 -3.64 16.73 17.50
N LYS A 354 -3.84 17.10 18.77
CA LYS A 354 -4.42 18.41 19.11
C LYS A 354 -3.46 19.59 18.90
N GLU A 355 -2.17 19.34 19.04
CA GLU A 355 -1.11 20.28 18.69
C GLU A 355 -0.44 19.76 17.41
N ASP A 356 -0.40 20.59 16.36
CA ASP A 356 0.26 20.23 15.11
C ASP A 356 1.75 20.01 15.36
N MET A 357 2.21 18.79 15.08
CA MET A 357 3.60 18.40 15.28
C MET A 357 4.03 17.50 14.12
N PRO A 358 5.19 17.78 13.49
CA PRO A 358 5.67 17.00 12.36
C PRO A 358 6.11 15.60 12.79
N LEU A 359 5.93 14.60 11.93
CA LEU A 359 6.44 13.26 12.15
C LEU A 359 7.96 13.27 12.05
N PHE A 360 8.65 12.99 13.15
CA PHE A 360 10.10 12.89 13.19
C PHE A 360 10.58 11.80 14.14
N LYS A 361 11.71 11.15 13.80
CA LYS A 361 12.19 9.95 14.50
C LYS A 361 12.54 10.17 15.98
N SER A 362 12.99 11.37 16.33
CA SER A 362 13.44 11.68 17.70
C SER A 362 12.27 12.06 18.63
N ILE A 363 11.10 12.35 18.07
CA ILE A 363 9.90 12.69 18.84
C ILE A 363 9.20 11.41 19.25
N VAL A 364 8.93 11.27 20.55
CA VAL A 364 8.15 10.17 21.07
C VAL A 364 6.68 10.58 21.07
N PHE A 365 5.91 10.01 20.15
CA PHE A 365 4.47 10.19 20.11
C PHE A 365 3.77 9.23 21.08
N PRO A 366 2.63 9.64 21.65
CA PRO A 366 1.92 8.79 22.61
C PRO A 366 1.27 7.59 21.91
N THR A 367 1.30 6.45 22.59
CA THR A 367 0.66 5.22 22.12
C THR A 367 -0.86 5.34 22.20
N LEU A 368 -1.54 5.04 21.10
CA LEU A 368 -2.98 5.04 20.97
C LEU A 368 -3.57 3.76 21.58
N LYS A 369 -4.56 3.92 22.46
CA LYS A 369 -5.39 2.84 22.99
C LYS A 369 -6.81 2.98 22.48
N LEU A 370 -7.25 1.98 21.72
CA LEU A 370 -8.56 1.93 21.09
C LEU A 370 -9.38 0.80 21.69
N ARG A 371 -10.59 1.11 22.14
CA ARG A 371 -11.59 0.07 22.38
C ARG A 371 -12.15 -0.38 21.04
N THR A 372 -12.07 -1.67 20.76
CA THR A 372 -12.38 -2.22 19.45
C THR A 372 -13.59 -3.15 19.49
N VAL A 373 -14.45 -3.07 18.48
CA VAL A 373 -15.49 -4.06 18.18
C VAL A 373 -15.24 -4.51 16.75
N LEU A 374 -14.32 -5.46 16.59
CA LEU A 374 -13.89 -5.95 15.29
C LEU A 374 -14.89 -6.97 14.76
N ARG A 375 -15.15 -6.91 13.46
CA ARG A 375 -15.86 -7.95 12.72
C ARG A 375 -14.81 -8.81 12.05
N GLY A 376 -14.89 -10.13 12.26
CA GLY A 376 -14.05 -11.06 11.53
C GLY A 376 -14.25 -10.90 10.02
N LYS A 377 -13.24 -11.26 9.23
CA LYS A 377 -13.48 -11.53 7.80
C LYS A 377 -14.64 -12.50 7.68
N LEU A 378 -15.54 -12.27 6.72
CA LEU A 378 -16.53 -13.28 6.32
C LEU A 378 -15.74 -14.51 5.88
N GLY A 379 -15.52 -15.44 6.81
CA GLY A 379 -14.79 -16.67 6.56
C GLY A 379 -15.57 -17.56 5.59
N PRO A 380 -14.98 -18.68 5.15
CA PRO A 380 -15.66 -19.67 4.31
C PRO A 380 -16.95 -20.25 4.93
N ASN A 381 -17.26 -19.91 6.18
CA ASN A 381 -18.50 -20.25 6.87
C ASN A 381 -19.76 -19.79 6.12
N TYR A 382 -19.72 -18.75 5.28
CA TYR A 382 -20.89 -18.41 4.43
C TYR A 382 -21.13 -19.47 3.34
N LEU A 383 -20.06 -20.06 2.78
CA LEU A 383 -20.18 -21.21 1.88
C LEU A 383 -20.78 -22.40 2.64
N LEU A 384 -20.39 -22.58 3.89
CA LEU A 384 -20.90 -23.64 4.76
C LEU A 384 -22.38 -23.42 5.12
N ILE A 385 -22.79 -22.19 5.42
CA ILE A 385 -24.20 -21.82 5.65
C ILE A 385 -25.03 -21.95 4.37
N ALA A 386 -24.49 -21.53 3.21
CA ALA A 386 -25.14 -21.72 1.92
C ALA A 386 -25.29 -23.21 1.58
N LEU A 387 -24.28 -24.04 1.91
CA LEU A 387 -24.33 -25.49 1.75
C LEU A 387 -25.36 -26.12 2.68
N ILE A 388 -25.45 -25.66 3.94
CA ILE A 388 -26.44 -26.10 4.92
C ILE A 388 -27.85 -25.72 4.46
N LEU A 389 -28.06 -24.48 3.99
CA LEU A 389 -29.34 -24.04 3.44
C LEU A 389 -29.73 -24.82 2.18
N ALA A 390 -28.77 -25.14 1.31
CA ALA A 390 -29.00 -26.01 0.16
C ALA A 390 -29.34 -27.45 0.59
N LEU A 391 -28.71 -27.97 1.64
CA LEU A 391 -29.01 -29.28 2.23
C LEU A 391 -30.40 -29.31 2.85
N PHE A 392 -30.78 -28.29 3.64
CA PHE A 392 -32.14 -28.19 4.20
C PHE A 392 -33.20 -27.96 3.12
N GLY A 393 -32.89 -27.18 2.08
CA GLY A 393 -33.74 -27.05 0.90
C GLY A 393 -33.93 -28.38 0.16
N GLY A 394 -32.85 -29.16 0.03
CA GLY A 394 -32.86 -30.51 -0.55
C GLY A 394 -33.66 -31.51 0.31
N ILE A 395 -33.47 -31.51 1.63
CA ILE A 395 -34.22 -32.36 2.57
C ILE A 395 -35.70 -31.95 2.59
N GLY A 396 -36.02 -30.65 2.56
CA GLY A 396 -37.39 -30.15 2.44
C GLY A 396 -38.07 -30.60 1.15
N ALA A 397 -37.35 -30.56 0.02
CA ALA A 397 -37.84 -31.08 -1.25
C ALA A 397 -38.06 -32.61 -1.22
N ILE A 398 -37.18 -33.36 -0.54
CA ILE A 398 -37.32 -34.81 -0.35
C ILE A 398 -38.51 -35.14 0.56
N VAL A 399 -38.69 -34.46 1.69
CA VAL A 399 -39.82 -34.70 2.62
C VAL A 399 -41.16 -34.34 1.96
N TYR A 400 -41.20 -33.27 1.16
CA TYR A 400 -42.36 -32.90 0.34
C TYR A 400 -42.70 -33.98 -0.69
N HIS A 401 -41.68 -34.60 -1.31
CA HIS A 401 -41.88 -35.71 -2.24
C HIS A 401 -42.25 -37.04 -1.56
N VAL A 402 -41.67 -37.37 -0.40
CA VAL A 402 -41.90 -38.62 0.33
C VAL A 402 -43.31 -38.67 0.96
N ARG A 403 -43.84 -37.54 1.44
CA ARG A 403 -45.26 -37.46 1.89
C ARG A 403 -46.27 -37.71 0.77
N ARG A 404 -45.86 -37.55 -0.49
CA ARG A 404 -46.67 -37.88 -1.67
C ARG A 404 -46.57 -39.37 -2.05
N GLU A 405 -45.56 -40.09 -1.56
CA GLU A 405 -45.31 -41.50 -1.87
C GLU A 405 -46.02 -42.49 -0.95
N GLU A 406 -46.44 -42.10 0.26
CA GLU A 406 -47.13 -43.01 1.19
C GLU A 406 -48.51 -43.45 0.67
N GLY A 407 -49.18 -42.62 -0.15
CA GLY A 407 -50.42 -43.01 -0.85
C GLY A 407 -50.22 -43.88 -2.10
N VAL A 408 -48.97 -44.13 -2.54
CA VAL A 408 -48.66 -44.75 -3.85
C VAL A 408 -48.00 -46.14 -3.72
N LYS A 409 -47.61 -46.54 -2.50
CA LYS A 409 -46.93 -47.83 -2.26
C LYS A 409 -47.81 -49.07 -2.51
N GLU A 410 -49.14 -48.97 -2.41
CA GLU A 410 -50.03 -50.11 -2.67
C GLU A 410 -50.33 -50.35 -4.16
N ALA A 411 -50.12 -49.37 -5.04
CA ALA A 411 -50.41 -49.48 -6.48
C ALA A 411 -49.21 -49.97 -7.32
N LYS A 412 -47.98 -49.85 -6.81
CA LYS A 412 -46.74 -50.08 -7.59
C LYS A 412 -46.39 -51.55 -7.86
N ARG A 413 -47.12 -52.52 -7.28
CA ARG A 413 -46.82 -53.95 -7.44
C ARG A 413 -47.51 -54.62 -8.65
N ARG A 414 -48.40 -53.90 -9.37
CA ARG A 414 -49.18 -54.45 -10.50
C ARG A 414 -48.90 -53.83 -11.88
N ALA A 415 -47.91 -52.96 -12.04
CA ALA A 415 -47.67 -52.24 -13.30
C ALA A 415 -46.18 -52.24 -13.74
N LEU A 416 -45.53 -53.40 -13.74
CA LEU A 416 -44.10 -53.54 -14.05
C LEU A 416 -43.75 -53.66 -15.55
N GLU A 417 -44.73 -53.59 -16.45
CA GLU A 417 -44.47 -53.71 -17.90
C GLU A 417 -44.52 -52.41 -18.73
N PRO A 418 -45.21 -51.30 -18.36
CA PRO A 418 -45.19 -50.09 -19.21
C PRO A 418 -44.03 -49.10 -18.94
N ILE A 419 -43.24 -49.27 -17.86
CA ILE A 419 -42.32 -48.21 -17.36
C ILE A 419 -40.92 -48.22 -18.02
N GLN A 420 -40.48 -49.31 -18.66
CA GLN A 420 -39.14 -49.38 -19.26
C GLN A 420 -39.03 -48.64 -20.62
N ARG A 421 -40.15 -48.42 -21.32
CA ARG A 421 -40.18 -47.86 -22.69
C ARG A 421 -39.75 -46.38 -22.81
N PRO A 422 -40.19 -45.46 -21.93
CA PRO A 422 -39.81 -44.05 -22.02
C PRO A 422 -38.34 -43.78 -21.69
N GLU A 423 -37.72 -44.63 -20.86
CA GLU A 423 -36.33 -44.46 -20.44
C GLU A 423 -35.34 -44.80 -21.58
N ILE A 424 -35.65 -45.78 -22.42
CA ILE A 424 -34.84 -46.16 -23.60
C ILE A 424 -34.82 -45.02 -24.63
N TYR A 425 -35.99 -44.47 -24.96
CA TYR A 425 -36.09 -43.33 -25.86
C TYR A 425 -35.24 -42.15 -25.36
N THR A 426 -35.38 -41.82 -24.08
CA THR A 426 -34.66 -40.71 -23.45
C THR A 426 -33.15 -40.93 -23.48
N ILE A 427 -32.68 -42.15 -23.18
CA ILE A 427 -31.26 -42.48 -23.23
C ILE A 427 -30.73 -42.43 -24.67
N SER A 428 -31.44 -43.01 -25.65
CA SER A 428 -31.04 -42.98 -27.06
C SER A 428 -30.92 -41.55 -27.60
N ARG A 429 -31.90 -40.69 -27.28
CA ARG A 429 -31.88 -39.28 -27.68
C ARG A 429 -30.69 -38.53 -27.08
N ASN A 430 -30.47 -38.67 -25.77
CA ASN A 430 -29.35 -38.03 -25.08
C ASN A 430 -27.99 -38.43 -25.69
N ARG A 431 -27.84 -39.69 -26.14
CA ARG A 431 -26.60 -40.15 -26.77
C ARG A 431 -26.34 -39.51 -28.14
N VAL A 432 -27.39 -39.29 -28.95
CA VAL A 432 -27.26 -38.59 -30.24
C VAL A 432 -27.01 -37.09 -30.04
N GLU A 433 -27.65 -36.46 -29.05
CA GLU A 433 -27.38 -35.05 -28.68
C GLU A 433 -25.90 -34.84 -28.26
N LEU A 434 -25.27 -35.83 -27.62
CA LEU A 434 -23.84 -35.78 -27.32
C LEU A 434 -22.97 -35.81 -28.59
N MET A 435 -23.35 -36.55 -29.62
CA MET A 435 -22.65 -36.59 -30.90
C MET A 435 -22.80 -35.26 -31.65
N GLU A 436 -24.00 -34.69 -31.65
CA GLU A 436 -24.24 -33.35 -32.20
C GLU A 436 -23.39 -32.28 -31.48
N SER A 437 -23.30 -32.35 -30.16
CA SER A 437 -22.43 -31.46 -29.37
C SER A 437 -20.96 -31.59 -29.76
N ILE A 438 -20.48 -32.79 -30.12
CA ILE A 438 -19.11 -33.01 -30.60
C ILE A 438 -18.91 -32.31 -31.95
N LEU A 439 -19.82 -32.51 -32.91
CA LEU A 439 -19.73 -31.90 -34.23
C LEU A 439 -19.80 -30.38 -34.17
N ASN A 440 -20.70 -29.83 -33.35
CA ASN A 440 -20.79 -28.39 -33.11
C ASN A 440 -19.51 -27.81 -32.50
N SER A 441 -18.86 -28.56 -31.61
CA SER A 441 -17.58 -28.15 -31.02
C SER A 441 -16.46 -28.17 -32.06
N TRP A 442 -16.46 -29.15 -32.97
CA TRP A 442 -15.53 -29.18 -34.09
C TRP A 442 -15.66 -27.94 -34.97
N ASN A 443 -16.88 -27.60 -35.39
CA ASN A 443 -17.15 -26.43 -36.22
C ASN A 443 -16.74 -25.12 -35.53
N LYS A 444 -17.02 -24.97 -34.23
CA LYS A 444 -16.58 -23.81 -33.44
C LYS A 444 -15.06 -23.71 -33.32
N MET A 445 -14.35 -24.84 -33.22
CA MET A 445 -12.89 -24.85 -33.17
C MET A 445 -12.30 -24.41 -34.51
N GLU A 446 -12.85 -24.92 -35.62
CA GLU A 446 -12.41 -24.56 -36.97
C GLU A 446 -12.66 -23.08 -37.30
N ASP A 447 -13.79 -22.54 -36.85
CA ASP A 447 -14.14 -21.12 -36.91
C ASP A 447 -13.29 -20.24 -35.96
N ARG A 448 -12.36 -20.82 -35.21
CA ARG A 448 -11.54 -20.15 -34.17
C ARG A 448 -12.35 -19.53 -33.02
N LYS A 449 -13.59 -19.96 -32.82
CA LYS A 449 -14.47 -19.52 -31.71
C LYS A 449 -14.11 -20.19 -30.38
N ILE A 450 -13.50 -21.37 -30.43
CA ILE A 450 -12.98 -22.08 -29.25
C ILE A 450 -11.56 -22.60 -29.52
N THR A 451 -10.80 -22.80 -28.44
CA THR A 451 -9.45 -23.36 -28.54
C THR A 451 -9.48 -24.88 -28.74
N HIS A 452 -8.39 -25.44 -29.29
CA HIS A 452 -8.24 -26.89 -29.45
C HIS A 452 -8.29 -27.66 -28.12
N THR A 453 -7.84 -27.04 -27.02
CA THR A 453 -7.92 -27.64 -25.68
C THR A 453 -9.36 -27.71 -25.19
N THR A 454 -10.16 -26.66 -25.40
CA THR A 454 -11.60 -26.63 -25.11
C THR A 454 -12.37 -27.67 -25.93
N TYR A 455 -12.07 -27.82 -27.22
CA TYR A 455 -12.62 -28.88 -28.06
C TYR A 455 -12.31 -30.27 -27.47
N ARG A 456 -11.03 -30.56 -27.19
CA ARG A 456 -10.60 -31.87 -26.65
C ARG A 456 -11.27 -32.22 -25.33
N GLN A 457 -11.44 -31.24 -24.43
CA GLN A 457 -12.16 -31.42 -23.17
C GLN A 457 -13.62 -31.77 -23.42
N THR A 458 -14.30 -31.03 -24.31
CA THR A 458 -15.71 -31.26 -24.65
C THR A 458 -15.94 -32.64 -25.24
N VAL A 459 -15.11 -33.05 -26.20
CA VAL A 459 -15.15 -34.39 -26.80
C VAL A 459 -14.91 -35.48 -25.75
N SER A 460 -13.89 -35.32 -24.90
CA SER A 460 -13.59 -36.31 -23.86
C SER A 460 -14.74 -36.47 -22.85
N MET A 461 -15.38 -35.38 -22.44
CA MET A 461 -16.53 -35.42 -21.54
C MET A 461 -17.74 -36.07 -22.21
N ALA A 462 -18.02 -35.71 -23.47
CA ALA A 462 -19.14 -36.27 -24.23
C ALA A 462 -18.99 -37.78 -24.44
N LEU A 463 -17.81 -38.24 -24.86
CA LEU A 463 -17.52 -39.68 -25.03
C LEU A 463 -17.58 -40.46 -23.71
N ARG A 464 -17.14 -39.88 -22.60
CA ARG A 464 -17.28 -40.50 -21.27
C ARG A 464 -18.75 -40.65 -20.86
N ARG A 465 -19.55 -39.59 -21.09
CA ARG A 465 -20.99 -39.61 -20.80
C ARG A 465 -21.73 -40.64 -21.66
N ASP A 466 -21.42 -40.68 -22.96
CA ASP A 466 -21.97 -41.69 -23.87
C ASP A 466 -21.59 -43.11 -23.44
N GLY A 467 -20.34 -43.35 -23.01
CA GLY A 467 -19.94 -44.66 -22.47
C GLY A 467 -20.73 -45.10 -21.23
N ASN A 468 -21.06 -44.16 -20.33
CA ASN A 468 -21.92 -44.45 -19.17
C ASN A 468 -23.38 -44.69 -19.58
N LEU A 469 -23.91 -43.89 -20.51
CA LEU A 469 -25.25 -44.07 -21.04
C LEU A 469 -25.38 -45.40 -21.78
N SER A 470 -24.38 -45.79 -22.57
CA SER A 470 -24.33 -47.07 -23.29
C SER A 470 -24.36 -48.27 -22.34
N LYS A 471 -23.66 -48.21 -21.19
CA LYS A 471 -23.74 -49.27 -20.17
C LYS A 471 -25.15 -49.38 -19.58
N LYS A 472 -25.71 -48.26 -19.11
CA LYS A 472 -27.07 -48.19 -18.56
C LYS A 472 -28.12 -48.63 -19.58
N PHE A 473 -27.87 -48.34 -20.85
CA PHE A 473 -28.71 -48.72 -21.98
C PHE A 473 -28.70 -50.22 -22.25
N ASN A 474 -27.52 -50.85 -22.23
CA ASN A 474 -27.39 -52.30 -22.42
C ASN A 474 -28.03 -53.11 -21.29
N GLU A 475 -28.00 -52.60 -20.06
CA GLU A 475 -28.71 -53.18 -18.91
C GLU A 475 -30.24 -53.13 -19.07
N LEU A 476 -30.77 -52.07 -19.68
CA LEU A 476 -32.21 -51.95 -19.94
C LEU A 476 -32.67 -52.80 -21.14
N LEU A 477 -31.79 -53.02 -22.12
CA LEU A 477 -32.09 -53.83 -23.30
C LEU A 477 -32.21 -55.33 -23.02
N SER A 478 -31.53 -55.85 -21.99
CA SER A 478 -31.60 -57.28 -21.64
C SER A 478 -33.00 -57.74 -21.26
N ASP A 479 -33.83 -56.81 -20.78
CA ASP A 479 -35.15 -57.09 -20.21
C ASP A 479 -36.28 -56.96 -21.25
N ILE A 480 -36.00 -56.41 -22.43
CA ILE A 480 -36.98 -56.14 -23.48
C ILE A 480 -36.98 -57.28 -24.48
N LYS A 481 -38.10 -57.96 -24.66
CA LYS A 481 -38.26 -59.08 -25.63
C LYS A 481 -38.78 -58.66 -27.01
N GLU A 482 -39.07 -57.37 -27.20
CA GLU A 482 -39.68 -56.85 -28.43
C GLU A 482 -38.66 -56.58 -29.53
N GLU A 483 -38.71 -57.41 -30.58
CA GLU A 483 -37.74 -57.43 -31.69
C GLU A 483 -37.69 -56.09 -32.47
N ARG A 484 -38.84 -55.41 -32.59
CA ARG A 484 -38.93 -54.14 -33.31
C ARG A 484 -38.16 -53.02 -32.62
N ILE A 485 -38.29 -52.90 -31.29
CA ILE A 485 -37.55 -51.92 -30.48
C ILE A 485 -36.04 -52.21 -30.53
N ARG A 486 -35.65 -53.48 -30.39
CA ARG A 486 -34.24 -53.90 -30.52
C ARG A 486 -33.66 -53.50 -31.88
N SER A 487 -34.39 -53.74 -32.97
CA SER A 487 -33.94 -53.40 -34.32
C SER A 487 -33.71 -51.89 -34.53
N LEU A 488 -34.58 -51.03 -33.97
CA LEU A 488 -34.43 -49.57 -34.06
C LEU A 488 -33.26 -49.08 -33.21
N VAL A 489 -33.08 -49.69 -32.04
CA VAL A 489 -31.96 -49.39 -31.15
C VAL A 489 -30.62 -49.78 -31.76
N GLU A 490 -30.51 -50.96 -32.38
CA GLU A 490 -29.29 -51.40 -33.07
C GLU A 490 -28.93 -50.47 -34.23
N LYS A 491 -29.92 -49.96 -34.96
CA LYS A 491 -29.72 -48.93 -35.99
C LYS A 491 -29.12 -47.65 -35.39
N ILE A 492 -29.65 -47.16 -34.26
CA ILE A 492 -29.11 -45.97 -33.58
C ILE A 492 -27.65 -46.22 -33.13
N GLU A 493 -27.34 -47.38 -32.55
CA GLU A 493 -25.97 -47.72 -32.14
C GLU A 493 -25.01 -47.78 -33.34
N ARG A 494 -25.50 -48.30 -34.47
CA ARG A 494 -24.74 -48.33 -35.72
C ARG A 494 -24.40 -46.92 -36.20
N HIS A 495 -25.38 -46.01 -36.22
CA HIS A 495 -25.16 -44.61 -36.62
C HIS A 495 -24.19 -43.89 -35.67
N ILE A 496 -24.31 -44.09 -34.36
CA ILE A 496 -23.36 -43.54 -33.37
C ILE A 496 -21.95 -44.10 -33.58
N SER A 497 -21.82 -45.39 -33.88
CA SER A 497 -20.53 -46.04 -34.13
C SER A 497 -19.87 -45.52 -35.40
N LEU A 498 -20.65 -45.34 -36.48
CA LEU A 498 -20.18 -44.74 -37.73
C LEU A 498 -19.73 -43.29 -37.49
N PHE A 499 -20.53 -42.48 -36.79
CA PHE A 499 -20.16 -41.12 -36.40
C PHE A 499 -18.81 -41.06 -35.64
N LYS A 500 -18.60 -41.96 -34.67
CA LYS A 500 -17.33 -42.04 -33.91
C LYS A 500 -16.14 -42.42 -34.78
N ASN A 501 -16.35 -43.25 -35.80
CA ASN A 501 -15.30 -43.60 -36.76
C ASN A 501 -14.94 -42.38 -37.63
N GLU A 502 -15.93 -41.70 -38.18
CA GLU A 502 -15.74 -40.46 -38.94
C GLU A 502 -15.03 -39.37 -38.12
N LEU A 503 -15.37 -39.24 -36.82
CA LEU A 503 -14.67 -38.34 -35.90
C LEU A 503 -13.18 -38.68 -35.79
N ARG A 504 -12.81 -39.96 -35.71
CA ARG A 504 -11.39 -40.38 -35.64
C ARG A 504 -10.66 -40.06 -36.94
N GLU A 505 -11.31 -40.27 -38.09
CA GLU A 505 -10.77 -39.89 -39.39
C GLU A 505 -10.57 -38.38 -39.51
N LEU A 506 -11.54 -37.60 -39.03
CA LEU A 506 -11.48 -36.15 -39.00
C LEU A 506 -10.33 -35.63 -38.13
N GLU A 507 -10.12 -36.24 -36.96
CA GLU A 507 -9.00 -35.92 -36.07
C GLU A 507 -7.64 -36.31 -36.65
N ALA A 508 -7.57 -37.45 -37.36
CA ALA A 508 -6.37 -37.88 -38.07
C ALA A 508 -6.01 -36.91 -39.21
N LEU A 509 -7.00 -36.55 -40.03
CA LEU A 509 -6.85 -35.58 -41.13
C LEU A 509 -6.35 -34.22 -40.62
N SER A 510 -6.89 -33.73 -39.49
CA SER A 510 -6.43 -32.48 -38.87
C SER A 510 -4.99 -32.55 -38.35
N LYS A 511 -4.54 -33.72 -37.87
CA LYS A 511 -3.13 -33.92 -37.45
C LYS A 511 -2.20 -33.93 -38.65
N GLU A 512 -2.57 -34.57 -39.76
CA GLU A 512 -1.79 -34.59 -41.00
C GLU A 512 -1.62 -33.19 -41.60
N PHE A 513 -2.71 -32.39 -41.62
CA PHE A 513 -2.64 -31.00 -42.07
C PHE A 513 -1.73 -30.14 -41.18
N ARG A 514 -1.83 -30.28 -39.84
CA ARG A 514 -0.95 -29.57 -38.89
C ARG A 514 0.52 -29.95 -39.01
N ARG A 515 0.83 -31.17 -39.48
CA ARG A 515 2.18 -31.65 -39.76
C ARG A 515 2.73 -31.19 -41.10
N GLY A 516 1.93 -30.50 -41.92
CA GLY A 516 2.32 -30.01 -43.23
C GLY A 516 2.24 -31.05 -44.35
N ASN A 517 1.65 -32.23 -44.09
CA ASN A 517 1.59 -33.34 -45.04
C ASN A 517 0.45 -33.22 -46.07
N LEU A 518 -0.39 -32.18 -45.97
CA LEU A 518 -1.57 -31.97 -46.81
C LEU A 518 -1.68 -30.51 -47.22
N SER A 519 -2.07 -30.29 -48.48
CA SER A 519 -2.39 -28.94 -48.96
C SER A 519 -3.70 -28.41 -48.34
N LYS A 520 -3.84 -27.09 -48.24
CA LYS A 520 -5.05 -26.44 -47.70
C LYS A 520 -6.33 -26.79 -48.48
N GLY A 521 -6.23 -26.89 -49.81
CA GLY A 521 -7.36 -27.24 -50.68
C GLY A 521 -7.80 -28.70 -50.48
N GLU A 522 -6.84 -29.61 -50.40
CA GLU A 522 -7.09 -31.03 -50.17
C GLU A 522 -7.67 -31.30 -48.77
N TYR A 523 -7.12 -30.63 -47.74
CA TYR A 523 -7.66 -30.67 -46.39
C TYR A 523 -9.12 -30.24 -46.35
N LYS A 524 -9.46 -29.10 -46.96
CA LYS A 524 -10.83 -28.56 -46.99
C LYS A 524 -11.80 -29.53 -47.68
N SER A 525 -11.39 -30.13 -48.80
CA SER A 525 -12.22 -31.08 -49.56
C SER A 525 -12.50 -32.36 -48.75
N ARG A 526 -11.45 -33.00 -48.21
CA ARG A 526 -11.59 -34.23 -47.41
C ARG A 526 -12.37 -33.98 -46.11
N ARG A 527 -12.09 -32.88 -45.42
CA ARG A 527 -12.80 -32.47 -44.20
C ARG A 527 -14.29 -32.31 -44.46
N ASN A 528 -14.68 -31.61 -45.53
CA ASN A 528 -16.10 -31.41 -45.86
C ASN A 528 -16.81 -32.74 -46.16
N ARG A 529 -16.14 -33.72 -46.78
CA ARG A 529 -16.73 -35.05 -47.00
C ARG A 529 -17.02 -35.76 -45.68
N ILE A 530 -16.05 -35.76 -44.76
CA ILE A 530 -16.19 -36.41 -43.45
C ILE A 530 -17.26 -35.71 -42.60
N VAL A 531 -17.26 -34.38 -42.56
CA VAL A 531 -18.29 -33.61 -41.84
C VAL A 531 -19.69 -33.89 -42.40
N ASN A 532 -19.87 -33.91 -43.72
CA ASN A 532 -21.15 -34.24 -44.34
C ASN A 532 -21.59 -35.69 -44.04
N ALA A 533 -20.64 -36.63 -43.92
CA ALA A 533 -20.94 -37.99 -43.49
C ALA A 533 -21.42 -38.02 -42.04
N MET A 534 -20.73 -37.30 -41.14
CA MET A 534 -21.14 -37.17 -39.73
C MET A 534 -22.53 -36.55 -39.58
N GLU A 535 -22.84 -35.49 -40.34
CA GLU A 535 -24.17 -34.87 -40.36
C GLU A 535 -25.25 -35.83 -40.87
N ARG A 536 -24.92 -36.65 -41.88
CA ARG A 536 -25.83 -37.69 -42.38
C ARG A 536 -26.13 -38.73 -41.31
N GLU A 537 -25.11 -39.24 -40.63
CA GLU A 537 -25.29 -40.21 -39.54
C GLU A 537 -26.12 -39.64 -38.38
N LEU A 538 -25.93 -38.37 -38.03
CA LEU A 538 -26.77 -37.70 -37.02
C LEU A 538 -28.24 -37.60 -37.46
N ASN A 539 -28.48 -37.22 -38.72
CA ASN A 539 -29.83 -37.09 -39.25
C ASN A 539 -30.55 -38.44 -39.30
N GLU A 540 -29.89 -39.51 -39.73
CA GLU A 540 -30.48 -40.85 -39.73
C GLU A 540 -30.68 -41.39 -38.30
N ALA A 541 -29.78 -41.08 -37.37
CA ALA A 541 -29.96 -41.41 -35.97
C ALA A 541 -31.18 -40.70 -35.36
N TYR A 542 -31.39 -39.42 -35.64
CA TYR A 542 -32.56 -38.67 -35.18
C TYR A 542 -33.88 -39.18 -35.80
N ARG A 543 -33.88 -39.56 -37.09
CA ARG A 543 -35.05 -40.21 -37.71
C ARG A 543 -35.41 -41.52 -37.02
N THR A 544 -34.39 -42.35 -36.76
CA THR A 544 -34.58 -43.63 -36.06
C THR A 544 -35.03 -43.43 -34.60
N ILE A 545 -34.59 -42.36 -33.93
CA ILE A 545 -35.08 -41.97 -32.60
C ILE A 545 -36.56 -41.59 -32.63
N GLU A 546 -37.03 -40.89 -33.67
CA GLU A 546 -38.44 -40.52 -33.77
C GLU A 546 -39.32 -41.74 -34.07
N GLU A 547 -38.87 -42.65 -34.94
CA GLU A 547 -39.51 -43.96 -35.12
C GLU A 547 -39.57 -44.75 -33.81
N LEU A 548 -38.50 -44.72 -33.00
CA LEU A 548 -38.46 -45.34 -31.69
C LEU A 548 -39.46 -44.69 -30.72
N ARG A 549 -39.66 -43.36 -30.80
CA ARG A 549 -40.64 -42.63 -29.99
C ARG A 549 -42.06 -43.07 -30.28
N GLU A 550 -42.41 -43.19 -31.57
CA GLU A 550 -43.75 -43.61 -32.00
C GLU A 550 -44.06 -45.03 -31.52
N VAL A 551 -43.08 -45.94 -31.56
CA VAL A 551 -43.22 -47.32 -31.09
C VAL A 551 -43.18 -47.45 -29.56
N SER A 552 -42.55 -46.49 -28.85
CA SER A 552 -42.47 -46.50 -27.38
C SER A 552 -43.59 -45.73 -26.68
N HIS A 553 -44.43 -44.99 -27.43
CA HIS A 553 -45.58 -44.25 -26.92
C HIS A 553 -46.94 -44.66 -27.53
N GLY A 554 -46.94 -45.44 -28.61
CA GLY A 554 -48.09 -46.21 -29.10
C GLY A 554 -48.18 -47.57 -28.41
#